data_AF-A0AB38R9X6-F1
#
_entry.id   AF-A0AB38R9X6-F1
#
_cell.length_a   1.000
_cell.length_b   1.000
_cell.length_c   1.000
_cell.angle_alpha   90.00
_cell.angle_beta   90.00
_cell.angle_gamma   90.00
#
_symmetry.space_group_name_H-M   'P 1'
#
loop_
_entity.id
_entity.type
_entity.pdbx_description
1 polymer ?
#
loop_
_entity_poly.entity_id
_entity_poly.type
_entity_poly.pdbx_seq_one_letter_code
_entity_poly.pdbx_strand_id
1 'polypeptide(L)'
;MSGTARDALRAIAELLAPDSAVVIDRVTLAIDQPERYVEVQNELYSQTLEKPHPEMAWFALVDALHEQERLVWVDWNEGAAEVLGQLRVLTSAPAGSWEWADSLAMGFDRAAGLESLLARIVDNITDTGVSLAWLDSDSDTFLLALVPSVHGATLVELALATGHCVRVF
;
A
#
# COMPACT_ATOMS: atom_id res chain seq x y z
N MET A 1 9.93 -4.02 23.64
CA MET A 1 9.47 -4.46 22.30
C MET A 1 8.61 -3.42 21.58
N SER A 2 8.09 -2.38 22.25
CA SER A 2 7.28 -1.34 21.56
C SER A 2 8.09 -0.36 20.71
N GLY A 3 9.37 -0.13 21.01
CA GLY A 3 10.23 0.76 20.21
C GLY A 3 10.47 0.25 18.80
N THR A 4 10.71 -1.06 18.64
CA THR A 4 11.04 -1.68 17.35
C THR A 4 9.90 -1.62 16.34
N ALA A 5 8.64 -1.81 16.77
CA ALA A 5 7.48 -1.71 15.88
C ALA A 5 7.20 -0.26 15.46
N ARG A 6 7.37 0.71 16.37
CA ARG A 6 7.21 2.15 16.07
C ARG A 6 8.27 2.63 15.07
N ASP A 7 9.52 2.26 15.30
CA ASP A 7 10.63 2.61 14.41
C ASP A 7 10.46 1.94 13.05
N ALA A 8 9.99 0.67 13.02
CA ALA A 8 9.69 -0.02 11.78
C ALA A 8 8.56 0.65 10.97
N LEU A 9 7.47 1.08 11.61
CA LEU A 9 6.39 1.82 10.92
C LEU A 9 6.88 3.11 10.28
N ARG A 10 7.71 3.90 11.00
CA ARG A 10 8.32 5.10 10.43
C ARG A 10 9.23 4.77 9.25
N ALA A 11 10.06 3.73 9.38
CA ALA A 11 10.93 3.29 8.30
C ALA A 11 10.13 2.83 7.07
N ILE A 12 8.96 2.20 7.24
CA ILE A 12 8.08 1.87 6.10
C ILE A 12 7.54 3.14 5.44
N ALA A 13 7.10 4.13 6.22
CA ALA A 13 6.62 5.41 5.68
C ALA A 13 7.70 6.13 4.87
N GLU A 14 8.93 6.18 5.41
CA GLU A 14 10.09 6.76 4.73
C GLU A 14 10.49 5.96 3.48
N LEU A 15 10.38 4.63 3.51
CA LEU A 15 10.72 3.77 2.38
C LEU A 15 9.71 3.90 1.23
N LEU A 16 8.41 3.97 1.53
CA LEU A 16 7.34 4.04 0.54
C LEU A 16 7.07 5.46 0.04
N ALA A 17 7.36 6.47 0.87
CA ALA A 17 7.08 7.88 0.56
C ALA A 17 8.18 8.82 1.11
N PRO A 18 9.45 8.66 0.69
CA PRO A 18 10.58 9.43 1.25
C PRO A 18 10.47 10.94 1.05
N ASP A 19 9.72 11.36 0.03
CA ASP A 19 9.49 12.73 -0.38
C ASP A 19 8.13 13.29 0.09
N SER A 20 7.33 12.51 0.82
CA SER A 20 6.02 12.95 1.31
C SER A 20 6.04 13.18 2.83
N ALA A 21 6.22 14.45 3.21
CA ALA A 21 6.03 14.87 4.59
C ALA A 21 4.61 14.54 5.10
N VAL A 22 3.60 14.55 4.22
CA VAL A 22 2.21 14.21 4.57
C VAL A 22 2.10 12.78 5.12
N VAL A 23 2.73 11.80 4.46
CA VAL A 23 2.72 10.40 4.91
C VAL A 23 3.50 10.27 6.22
N ILE A 24 4.71 10.81 6.26
CA ILE A 24 5.61 10.69 7.41
C ILE A 24 5.01 11.34 8.67
N ASP A 25 4.47 12.55 8.54
CA ASP A 25 3.86 13.29 9.65
C ASP A 25 2.60 12.60 10.16
N ARG A 26 1.77 12.05 9.25
CA ARG A 26 0.54 11.35 9.65
C ARG A 26 0.85 10.08 10.43
N VAL A 27 1.80 9.28 9.96
CA VAL A 27 2.24 8.06 10.65
C VAL A 27 2.87 8.42 12.00
N THR A 28 3.71 9.45 12.03
CA THR A 28 4.34 9.93 13.27
C THR A 28 3.30 10.41 14.28
N LEU A 29 2.28 11.14 13.86
CA LEU A 29 1.18 11.58 14.72
C LEU A 29 0.42 10.38 15.30
N ALA A 30 0.05 9.40 14.47
CA ALA A 30 -0.65 8.19 14.92
C ALA A 30 0.19 7.35 15.90
N ILE A 31 1.53 7.36 15.74
CA ILE A 31 2.46 6.68 16.63
C ILE A 31 2.63 7.43 17.96
N ASP A 32 2.94 8.72 17.92
CA ASP A 32 3.36 9.50 19.10
C ASP A 32 2.20 10.08 19.90
N GLN A 33 1.09 10.42 19.24
CA GLN A 33 -0.08 11.06 19.87
C GLN A 33 -1.37 10.44 19.31
N PRO A 34 -1.63 9.16 19.56
CA PRO A 34 -2.76 8.43 18.98
C PRO A 34 -4.12 9.05 19.33
N GLU A 35 -4.29 9.61 20.53
CA GLU A 35 -5.51 10.34 20.91
C GLU A 35 -5.71 11.58 20.07
N ARG A 36 -4.63 12.34 19.83
CA ARG A 36 -4.68 13.53 18.98
C ARG A 36 -4.95 13.17 17.53
N TYR A 37 -4.41 12.06 17.05
CA TYR A 37 -4.72 11.54 15.72
C TYR A 37 -6.23 11.27 15.57
N VAL A 38 -6.85 10.62 16.54
CA VAL A 38 -8.30 10.36 16.55
C VAL A 38 -9.12 11.65 16.49
N GLU A 39 -8.76 12.67 17.28
CA GLU A 39 -9.44 13.97 17.24
C GLU A 39 -9.37 14.60 15.85
N VAL A 40 -8.18 14.63 15.24
CA VAL A 40 -7.97 15.20 13.91
C VAL A 40 -8.75 14.43 12.84
N GLN A 41 -8.77 13.09 12.90
CA GLN A 41 -9.54 12.27 11.96
C GLN A 41 -11.05 12.47 12.10
N ASN A 42 -11.55 12.57 13.34
CA ASN A 42 -12.96 12.87 13.60
C ASN A 42 -13.37 14.24 13.05
N GLU A 43 -12.51 15.25 13.21
CA GLU A 43 -12.73 16.59 12.65
C GLU A 43 -12.74 16.58 11.11
N LEU A 44 -11.79 15.89 10.48
CA LEU A 44 -11.64 15.84 9.02
C LEU A 44 -12.76 15.05 8.34
N TYR A 45 -13.12 13.90 8.90
CA TYR A 45 -14.02 12.95 8.25
C TYR A 45 -15.41 12.86 8.90
N SER A 46 -15.71 13.75 9.86
CA SER A 46 -16.95 13.70 10.65
C SER A 46 -17.20 12.32 11.27
N GLN A 47 -16.12 11.65 11.69
CA GLN A 47 -16.15 10.33 12.31
C GLN A 47 -16.42 10.44 13.82
N THR A 48 -16.76 9.31 14.43
CA THR A 48 -17.00 9.18 15.88
C THR A 48 -16.08 8.11 16.49
N LEU A 49 -14.81 8.10 16.11
CA LEU A 49 -13.83 7.22 16.74
C LEU A 49 -13.69 7.63 18.22
N GLU A 50 -14.05 6.73 19.13
CA GLU A 50 -14.04 7.03 20.57
C GLU A 50 -12.65 6.85 21.20
N LYS A 51 -11.84 5.91 20.69
CA LYS A 51 -10.53 5.57 21.23
C LYS A 51 -9.57 5.13 20.13
N PRO A 52 -8.25 5.31 20.34
CA PRO A 52 -7.25 4.79 19.40
C PRO A 52 -7.27 3.27 19.31
N HIS A 53 -7.23 2.76 18.08
CA HIS A 53 -7.06 1.34 17.79
C HIS A 53 -5.56 0.95 17.93
N PRO A 54 -5.21 -0.25 18.43
CA PRO A 54 -3.80 -0.67 18.53
C PRO A 54 -3.03 -0.62 17.21
N GLU A 55 -3.71 -0.85 16.08
CA GLU A 55 -3.13 -0.86 14.72
C GLU A 55 -3.35 0.46 13.98
N MET A 56 -3.82 1.50 14.68
CA MET A 56 -4.19 2.78 14.06
C MET A 56 -3.05 3.42 13.27
N ALA A 57 -1.80 3.23 13.68
CA ALA A 57 -0.65 3.75 12.95
C ALA A 57 -0.42 3.04 11.60
N TRP A 58 -0.78 1.74 11.49
CA TRP A 58 -0.76 1.02 10.23
C TRP A 58 -1.87 1.51 9.30
N PHE A 59 -3.09 1.69 9.82
CA PHE A 59 -4.19 2.25 9.04
C PHE A 59 -3.88 3.68 8.57
N ALA A 60 -3.31 4.51 9.44
CA ALA A 60 -2.85 5.85 9.09
C ALA A 60 -1.82 5.87 7.96
N LEU A 61 -0.90 4.89 7.93
CA LEU A 61 0.06 4.70 6.85
C LEU A 61 -0.66 4.34 5.55
N VAL A 62 -1.52 3.33 5.57
CA VAL A 62 -2.26 2.87 4.38
C VAL A 62 -3.13 3.99 3.80
N ASP A 63 -3.88 4.69 4.64
CA ASP A 63 -4.74 5.82 4.24
C ASP A 63 -3.90 6.94 3.62
N ALA A 64 -2.78 7.31 4.26
CA ALA A 64 -1.91 8.35 3.73
C ALA A 64 -1.29 7.96 2.39
N LEU A 65 -0.85 6.71 2.23
CA LEU A 65 -0.29 6.24 0.97
C LEU A 65 -1.35 6.24 -0.14
N HIS A 66 -2.58 5.86 0.19
CA HIS A 66 -3.68 5.88 -0.76
C HIS A 66 -4.03 7.30 -1.20
N GLU A 67 -4.19 8.23 -0.26
CA GLU A 67 -4.44 9.65 -0.54
C GLU A 67 -3.31 10.34 -1.31
N GLN A 68 -2.10 9.78 -1.28
CA GLN A 68 -0.93 10.29 -2.00
C GLN A 68 -0.62 9.51 -3.28
N GLU A 69 -1.56 8.70 -3.78
CA GLU A 69 -1.43 7.94 -5.04
C GLU A 69 -0.16 7.06 -5.04
N ARG A 70 0.16 6.45 -3.91
CA ARG A 70 1.28 5.49 -3.73
C ARG A 70 0.81 4.06 -3.46
N LEU A 71 -0.47 3.92 -3.16
CA LEU A 71 -1.14 2.66 -2.88
C LEU A 71 -2.57 2.72 -3.41
N VAL A 72 -3.08 1.61 -3.91
CA VAL A 72 -4.48 1.47 -4.35
C VAL A 72 -5.18 0.37 -3.56
N TRP A 73 -6.49 0.55 -3.36
CA TRP A 73 -7.37 -0.42 -2.71
C TRP A 73 -8.15 -1.15 -3.79
N VAL A 74 -7.85 -2.43 -3.94
CA VAL A 74 -8.45 -3.26 -4.97
C VAL A 74 -9.41 -4.26 -4.34
N ASP A 75 -10.67 -4.24 -4.77
CA ASP A 75 -11.66 -5.23 -4.33
C ASP A 75 -11.31 -6.62 -4.91
N TRP A 76 -11.55 -7.69 -4.15
CA TRP A 76 -11.29 -9.06 -4.60
C TRP A 76 -11.96 -9.41 -5.94
N ASN A 77 -13.07 -8.74 -6.26
CA ASN A 77 -13.84 -8.97 -7.49
C ASN A 77 -13.52 -7.93 -8.57
N GLU A 78 -12.55 -7.05 -8.39
CA GLU A 78 -12.27 -5.99 -9.36
C GLU A 78 -11.79 -6.56 -10.72
N GLY A 79 -12.16 -5.87 -11.80
CA GLY A 79 -11.81 -6.28 -13.16
C GLY A 79 -10.37 -5.93 -13.54
N ALA A 80 -9.74 -6.72 -14.40
CA ALA A 80 -8.33 -6.52 -14.77
C ALA A 80 -8.04 -5.11 -15.33
N ALA A 81 -8.93 -4.57 -16.16
CA ALA A 81 -8.78 -3.20 -16.70
C ALA A 81 -8.75 -2.14 -15.60
N GLU A 82 -9.57 -2.30 -14.57
CA GLU A 82 -9.69 -1.37 -13.46
C GLU A 82 -8.45 -1.43 -12.56
N VAL A 83 -8.03 -2.64 -12.18
CA VAL A 83 -6.78 -2.85 -11.40
C VAL A 83 -5.57 -2.24 -12.12
N LEU A 84 -5.43 -2.50 -13.43
CA LEU A 84 -4.32 -1.96 -14.23
C LEU A 84 -4.41 -0.43 -14.36
N GLY A 85 -5.61 0.12 -14.50
CA GLY A 85 -5.83 1.56 -14.53
C GLY A 85 -5.41 2.23 -13.22
N GLN A 86 -5.80 1.66 -12.09
CA GLN A 86 -5.42 2.12 -10.75
C GLN A 86 -3.91 2.03 -10.52
N LEU A 87 -3.27 0.92 -10.87
CA LEU A 87 -1.81 0.78 -10.72
C LEU A 87 -1.03 1.75 -11.60
N ARG A 88 -1.53 2.03 -12.81
CA ARG A 88 -0.87 2.92 -13.78
C ARG A 88 -0.82 4.38 -13.33
N VAL A 89 -1.79 4.83 -12.53
CA VAL A 89 -1.83 6.22 -12.04
C VAL A 89 -0.99 6.43 -10.78
N LEU A 90 -0.48 5.37 -10.17
CA LEU A 90 0.40 5.49 -9.01
C LEU A 90 1.66 6.27 -9.36
N THR A 91 2.08 7.13 -8.44
CA THR A 91 3.32 7.92 -8.55
C THR A 91 4.57 7.06 -8.65
N SER A 92 4.51 5.83 -8.13
CA SER A 92 5.57 4.83 -8.20
C SER A 92 5.48 3.88 -9.40
N ALA A 93 4.52 4.10 -10.31
CA ALA A 93 4.40 3.30 -11.52
C ALA A 93 5.68 3.41 -12.39
N PRO A 94 6.19 2.28 -12.92
CA PRO A 94 7.35 2.32 -13.79
C PRO A 94 7.07 3.20 -15.02
N ALA A 95 8.03 4.07 -15.33
CA ALA A 95 7.99 4.89 -16.53
C ALA A 95 8.09 3.99 -17.77
N GLY A 96 7.27 4.24 -18.78
CA GLY A 96 7.29 3.48 -20.02
C GLY A 96 5.90 3.18 -20.56
N SER A 97 5.87 2.35 -21.59
CA SER A 97 4.62 1.92 -22.23
C SER A 97 3.93 0.84 -21.41
N TRP A 98 2.62 1.02 -21.20
CA TRP A 98 1.71 0.05 -20.60
C TRP A 98 0.86 -0.67 -21.67
N GLU A 99 1.29 -0.73 -22.93
CA GLU A 99 0.54 -1.38 -24.03
C GLU A 99 0.19 -2.85 -23.75
N TRP A 100 1.05 -3.56 -22.99
CA TRP A 100 0.77 -4.92 -22.54
C TRP A 100 -0.45 -4.99 -21.61
N ALA A 101 -0.76 -3.91 -20.88
CA ALA A 101 -1.85 -3.86 -19.92
C ALA A 101 -3.21 -3.95 -20.61
N ASP A 102 -3.40 -3.26 -21.74
CA ASP A 102 -4.65 -3.33 -22.51
C ASP A 102 -4.88 -4.76 -23.04
N SER A 103 -3.82 -5.40 -23.53
CA SER A 103 -3.86 -6.79 -24.00
C SER A 103 -4.16 -7.77 -22.86
N LEU A 104 -3.55 -7.57 -21.70
CA LEU A 104 -3.80 -8.36 -20.50
C LEU A 104 -5.25 -8.18 -20.04
N ALA A 105 -5.74 -6.94 -19.96
CA ALA A 105 -7.10 -6.63 -19.53
C ALA A 105 -8.16 -7.29 -20.42
N MET A 106 -7.96 -7.29 -21.73
CA MET A 106 -8.90 -7.93 -22.67
C MET A 106 -8.87 -9.46 -22.63
N GLY A 107 -7.70 -10.05 -22.35
CA GLY A 107 -7.49 -11.51 -22.39
C GLY A 107 -7.60 -12.20 -21.03
N PHE A 108 -7.72 -11.47 -19.94
CA PHE A 108 -7.70 -12.05 -18.59
C PHE A 108 -9.04 -12.70 -18.23
N ASP A 109 -8.97 -13.97 -17.83
CA ASP A 109 -10.12 -14.67 -17.27
C ASP A 109 -10.31 -14.29 -15.79
N ARG A 110 -11.39 -13.56 -15.49
CA ARG A 110 -11.74 -13.17 -14.11
C ARG A 110 -11.88 -14.38 -13.18
N ALA A 111 -12.25 -15.56 -13.69
CA ALA A 111 -12.35 -16.77 -12.89
C ALA A 111 -10.99 -17.27 -12.38
N ALA A 112 -9.87 -16.82 -12.96
CA ALA A 112 -8.52 -17.12 -12.47
C ALA A 112 -8.17 -16.37 -11.18
N GLY A 113 -8.96 -15.35 -10.80
CA GLY A 113 -8.80 -14.60 -9.56
C GLY A 113 -7.69 -13.54 -9.58
N LEU A 114 -7.73 -12.63 -8.61
CA LEU A 114 -6.84 -11.48 -8.55
C LEU A 114 -5.36 -11.87 -8.42
N GLU A 115 -5.02 -12.88 -7.60
CA GLU A 115 -3.62 -13.33 -7.47
C GLU A 115 -2.99 -13.73 -8.81
N SER A 116 -3.77 -14.39 -9.69
CA SER A 116 -3.31 -14.75 -11.03
C SER A 116 -3.09 -13.50 -11.89
N LEU A 117 -3.89 -12.45 -11.72
CA LEU A 117 -3.68 -11.17 -12.40
C LEU A 117 -2.39 -10.50 -11.90
N LEU A 118 -2.16 -10.47 -10.58
CA LEU A 118 -0.98 -9.85 -9.98
C LEU A 118 0.31 -10.52 -10.48
N ALA A 119 0.33 -11.85 -10.57
CA ALA A 119 1.46 -12.58 -11.15
C ALA A 119 1.76 -12.16 -12.60
N ARG A 120 0.71 -11.98 -13.42
CA ARG A 120 0.87 -11.52 -14.81
C ARG A 120 1.34 -10.08 -14.90
N ILE A 121 0.92 -9.21 -13.98
CA ILE A 121 1.43 -7.83 -13.89
C ILE A 121 2.93 -7.85 -13.61
N VAL A 122 3.34 -8.65 -12.62
CA VAL A 122 4.75 -8.78 -12.20
C VAL A 122 5.63 -9.25 -13.35
N ASP A 123 5.19 -10.26 -14.11
CA ASP A 123 5.90 -10.75 -15.31
C ASP A 123 6.19 -9.61 -16.31
N ASN A 124 5.34 -8.58 -16.39
CA ASN A 124 5.48 -7.46 -17.32
C ASN A 124 6.25 -6.26 -16.76
N ILE A 125 6.45 -6.17 -15.44
CA ILE A 125 7.16 -5.05 -14.79
C ILE A 125 8.51 -5.45 -14.19
N THR A 126 8.86 -6.74 -14.14
CA THR A 126 10.08 -7.24 -13.47
C THR A 126 11.37 -6.54 -13.96
N ASP A 127 11.50 -6.29 -15.26
CA ASP A 127 12.70 -5.66 -15.84
C ASP A 127 12.77 -4.13 -15.62
N THR A 128 11.74 -3.54 -15.00
CA THR A 128 11.68 -2.09 -14.76
C THR A 128 12.36 -1.67 -13.45
N GLY A 129 12.80 -2.63 -12.62
CA GLY A 129 13.34 -2.36 -11.29
C GLY A 129 12.27 -1.95 -10.27
N VAL A 130 10.98 -2.16 -10.59
CA VAL A 130 9.83 -1.99 -9.71
C VAL A 130 9.21 -3.36 -9.45
N SER A 131 8.84 -3.59 -8.20
CA SER A 131 8.11 -4.77 -7.73
C SER A 131 6.71 -4.37 -7.27
N LEU A 132 5.81 -5.35 -7.30
CA LEU A 132 4.47 -5.19 -6.75
C LEU A 132 4.48 -5.67 -5.29
N ALA A 133 4.04 -4.83 -4.37
CA ALA A 133 3.83 -5.15 -2.97
C ALA A 133 2.34 -5.22 -2.66
N TRP A 134 1.93 -6.29 -2.01
CA TRP A 134 0.61 -6.43 -1.40
C TRP A 134 0.78 -6.30 0.11
N LEU A 135 0.23 -5.22 0.67
CA LEU A 135 0.14 -5.00 2.10
C LEU A 135 -1.10 -5.74 2.61
N ASP A 136 -0.89 -6.70 3.49
CA ASP A 136 -1.99 -7.49 4.02
C ASP A 136 -2.91 -6.59 4.87
N SER A 137 -4.20 -6.84 4.74
CA SER A 137 -5.22 -6.22 5.55
C SER A 137 -6.20 -7.31 5.97
N ASP A 138 -6.73 -7.24 7.18
CA ASP A 138 -7.75 -8.18 7.67
C ASP A 138 -9.13 -7.98 6.97
N SER A 139 -9.13 -7.56 5.70
CA SER A 139 -10.26 -7.20 4.87
C SER A 139 -10.20 -7.94 3.53
N ASP A 140 -11.35 -8.07 2.85
CA ASP A 140 -11.46 -8.59 1.48
C ASP A 140 -10.93 -7.61 0.42
N THR A 141 -10.06 -6.67 0.83
CA THR A 141 -9.46 -5.61 0.00
C THR A 141 -7.96 -5.84 -0.09
N PHE A 142 -7.44 -5.76 -1.31
CA PHE A 142 -6.02 -5.89 -1.60
C PHE A 142 -5.40 -4.50 -1.63
N LEU A 143 -4.48 -4.24 -0.70
CA LEU A 143 -3.73 -2.99 -0.64
C LEU A 143 -2.47 -3.13 -1.49
N LEU A 144 -2.47 -2.59 -2.70
CA LEU A 144 -1.40 -2.79 -3.67
C LEU A 144 -0.55 -1.52 -3.81
N ALA A 145 0.77 -1.67 -3.71
CA ALA A 145 1.73 -0.60 -3.93
C ALA A 145 2.80 -1.06 -4.93
N LEU A 146 3.29 -0.13 -5.75
CA LEU A 146 4.48 -0.34 -6.58
C LEU A 146 5.68 0.23 -5.85
N VAL A 147 6.74 -0.57 -5.69
CA VAL A 147 7.91 -0.21 -4.90
C VAL A 147 9.19 -0.52 -5.67
N PRO A 148 10.28 0.26 -5.52
CA PRO A 148 11.57 -0.12 -6.10
C PRO A 148 11.97 -1.53 -5.62
N SER A 149 12.33 -2.43 -6.53
CA SER A 149 12.60 -3.84 -6.21
C SER A 149 13.72 -4.01 -5.17
N VAL A 150 14.67 -3.07 -5.15
CA VAL A 150 15.76 -3.03 -4.16
C VAL A 150 15.27 -2.87 -2.72
N HIS A 151 14.05 -2.38 -2.50
CA HIS A 151 13.45 -2.18 -1.19
C HIS A 151 12.52 -3.31 -0.76
N GLY A 152 12.22 -4.28 -1.64
CA GLY A 152 11.23 -5.32 -1.40
C GLY A 152 11.52 -6.14 -0.14
N ALA A 153 12.73 -6.67 0.01
CA ALA A 153 13.11 -7.48 1.17
C ALA A 153 13.03 -6.68 2.48
N THR A 154 13.51 -5.43 2.47
CA THR A 154 13.46 -4.54 3.63
C THR A 154 12.02 -4.21 4.03
N LEU A 155 11.13 -3.97 3.07
CA LEU A 155 9.71 -3.73 3.34
C LEU A 155 9.06 -4.92 4.06
N VAL A 156 9.33 -6.14 3.62
CA VAL A 156 8.82 -7.37 4.26
C VAL A 156 9.33 -7.49 5.70
N GLU A 157 10.63 -7.29 5.93
CA GLU A 157 11.22 -7.36 7.28
C GLU A 157 10.63 -6.32 8.23
N LEU A 158 10.47 -5.08 7.75
CA LEU A 158 9.90 -4.01 8.54
C LEU A 158 8.43 -4.29 8.88
N ALA A 159 7.62 -4.74 7.92
CA ALA A 159 6.22 -5.09 8.17
C ALA A 159 6.08 -6.21 9.21
N LEU A 160 6.91 -7.24 9.13
CA LEU A 160 6.89 -8.31 10.14
C LEU A 160 7.21 -7.78 11.54
N ALA A 161 8.11 -6.80 11.64
CA ALA A 161 8.43 -6.16 12.92
C ALA A 161 7.28 -5.32 13.50
N THR A 162 6.31 -4.91 12.69
CA THR A 162 5.10 -4.21 13.11
C THR A 162 3.93 -5.15 13.42
N GLY A 163 4.10 -6.46 13.16
CA GLY A 163 3.05 -7.47 13.31
C GLY A 163 2.17 -7.65 12.07
N HIS A 164 2.53 -7.00 10.96
CA HIS A 164 1.80 -7.08 9.69
C HIS A 164 2.56 -7.89 8.65
N CYS A 165 1.84 -8.33 7.62
CA CYS A 165 2.42 -9.08 6.50
C CYS A 165 2.46 -8.20 5.25
N VAL A 166 3.57 -8.24 4.54
CA VAL A 166 3.67 -7.69 3.19
C VAL A 166 4.22 -8.79 2.30
N ARG A 167 3.59 -8.99 1.15
CA ARG A 167 4.07 -9.89 0.12
C ARG A 167 4.59 -9.06 -1.04
N VAL A 168 5.84 -9.26 -1.40
CA VAL A 168 6.45 -8.65 -2.58
C VAL A 168 6.60 -9.71 -3.66
N PHE A 169 6.19 -9.35 -4.87
CA PHE A 169 6.24 -10.18 -6.06
C PHE A 169 7.34 -9.70 -7.01
#